data_AF-A0A5B0Y5Z5-F1
#
_entry.id   AF-A0A5B0Y5Z5-F1
#
_cell.length_a   1.000
_cell.length_b   1.000
_cell.length_c   1.000
_cell.angle_alpha   90.00
_cell.angle_beta   90.00
_cell.angle_gamma   90.00
#
_symmetry.space_group_name_H-M   'P 1'
#
loop_
_entity.id
_entity.type
_entity.pdbx_description
1 polymer ?
#
loop_
_entity_poly.entity_id
_entity_poly.type
_entity_poly.pdbx_seq_one_letter_code
_entity_poly.pdbx_strand_id
1 'polypeptide(L)'
;MNDGFIRQRRNLYTISGVLLFCFMAQVQISQLSIVGISFSGFKKPEITYMFLWGMWGYFFYRFMVYFIEHELKTFLGIWRREVERYSNVYLRELASSNASGRFLKNQSDYYSMKRNNWVLNYQEEHLDEQYGTPFVKNKTVQVLRRSIFKYQVVGVLRLILLTTVVTDYFFPLITGLLVFTYAGFGMWEGSLLHIFN
;
A
#
# COMPACT_ATOMS: atom_id res chain seq x y z
N MET A 1 12.47 -0.80 -6.07
CA MET A 1 12.29 -0.56 -4.63
C MET A 1 13.63 -0.10 -4.09
N ASN A 2 13.66 0.96 -3.29
CA ASN A 2 14.92 1.50 -2.78
C ASN A 2 15.54 0.52 -1.75
N ASP A 3 16.82 0.17 -1.89
CA ASP A 3 17.53 -0.71 -0.95
C ASP A 3 17.42 -0.23 0.51
N GLY A 4 17.39 1.09 0.70
CA GLY A 4 17.16 1.70 2.00
C GLY A 4 15.82 1.30 2.62
N PHE A 5 14.74 1.27 1.82
CA PHE A 5 13.41 0.88 2.28
C PHE A 5 13.36 -0.60 2.66
N ILE A 6 13.99 -1.49 1.87
CA ILE A 6 14.09 -2.93 2.18
C ILE A 6 14.77 -3.15 3.53
N ARG A 7 15.81 -2.37 3.85
CA ARG A 7 16.48 -2.43 5.15
C ARG A 7 15.56 -1.96 6.28
N GLN A 8 14.87 -0.83 6.14
CA GLN A 8 13.96 -0.33 7.19
C GLN A 8 12.83 -1.33 7.48
N ARG A 9 12.26 -1.92 6.43
CA ARG A 9 11.23 -2.95 6.57
C ARG A 9 11.72 -4.18 7.35
N ARG A 10 12.90 -4.69 7.01
CA ARG A 10 13.51 -5.83 7.73
C ARG A 10 13.78 -5.50 9.18
N ASN A 11 14.34 -4.33 9.47
CA ASN A 11 14.60 -3.89 10.83
C ASN A 11 13.31 -3.80 11.65
N LEU A 12 12.24 -3.23 11.07
CA LEU A 12 10.94 -3.15 11.73
C LEU A 12 10.35 -4.55 12.00
N TYR A 13 10.44 -5.48 11.05
CA TYR A 13 10.00 -6.86 11.28
C TYR A 13 10.82 -7.54 12.38
N THR A 14 12.14 -7.37 12.39
CA THR A 14 13.00 -7.98 13.41
C THR A 14 12.64 -7.49 14.80
N ILE A 15 12.57 -6.17 15.01
CA ILE A 15 12.27 -5.62 16.34
C ILE A 15 10.83 -5.92 16.77
N SER A 16 9.89 -5.89 15.82
CA SER A 16 8.49 -6.28 16.08
C SER A 16 8.40 -7.75 16.48
N GLY A 17 9.13 -8.64 15.81
CA GLY A 17 9.19 -10.06 16.13
C GLY A 17 9.81 -10.33 17.49
N VAL A 18 10.88 -9.62 17.85
CA VAL A 18 11.48 -9.72 19.20
C VAL A 18 10.47 -9.31 20.27
N LEU A 19 9.80 -8.16 20.12
CA LEU A 19 8.79 -7.70 21.08
C LEU A 19 7.61 -8.67 21.20
N LEU A 20 7.09 -9.17 20.06
CA LEU A 20 6.01 -10.16 20.04
C LEU A 20 6.43 -11.46 20.73
N PHE A 21 7.66 -11.92 20.48
CA PHE A 21 8.21 -13.10 21.13
C PHE A 21 8.32 -12.90 22.64
N CYS A 22 8.91 -11.77 23.08
CA CYS A 22 9.00 -11.44 24.50
C CYS A 22 7.64 -11.39 25.19
N PHE A 23 6.64 -10.79 24.52
CA PHE A 23 5.26 -10.75 24.98
C PHE A 23 4.64 -12.14 25.09
N MET A 24 4.71 -12.96 24.02
CA MET A 24 4.08 -14.28 24.00
C MET A 24 4.76 -15.27 24.96
N ALA A 25 6.08 -15.20 25.10
CA ALA A 25 6.83 -16.05 26.01
C ALA A 25 6.84 -15.55 27.46
N GLN A 26 6.19 -14.41 27.75
CA GLN A 26 6.16 -13.76 29.06
C GLN A 26 7.58 -13.68 29.66
N VAL A 27 8.55 -13.27 28.84
CA VAL A 27 9.96 -13.30 29.23
C VAL A 27 10.15 -12.45 30.47
N GLN A 28 10.77 -13.03 31.50
CA GLN A 28 11.29 -12.31 32.66
C GLN A 28 12.80 -12.22 32.48
N ILE A 29 13.33 -11.02 32.26
CA ILE A 29 14.76 -10.83 32.02
C ILE A 29 15.50 -10.93 33.36
N SER A 30 15.90 -12.14 33.72
CA SER A 30 16.75 -12.41 34.88
C SER A 30 18.24 -12.24 34.56
N GLN A 31 18.63 -12.52 33.31
CA GLN A 31 20.01 -12.42 32.80
C GLN A 31 20.00 -12.03 31.32
N LEU A 32 20.95 -11.17 30.90
CA LEU A 32 21.16 -10.79 29.50
C LEU A 32 22.51 -11.34 29.06
N SER A 33 22.54 -12.19 28.04
CA SER A 33 23.80 -12.68 27.46
C SER A 33 24.03 -12.05 26.10
N ILE A 34 25.10 -11.27 25.96
CA ILE A 34 25.51 -10.65 24.70
C ILE A 34 26.89 -11.19 24.34
N VAL A 35 27.01 -11.89 23.21
CA VAL A 35 28.29 -12.40 22.67
C VAL A 35 29.07 -13.21 23.73
N GLY A 36 28.36 -14.09 24.45
CA GLY A 36 28.94 -14.93 25.50
C GLY A 36 29.22 -14.22 26.83
N ILE A 37 29.04 -12.90 26.91
CA ILE A 37 29.12 -12.14 28.16
C ILE A 37 27.73 -12.16 28.81
N SER A 38 27.60 -12.91 29.90
CA SER A 38 26.35 -12.98 30.67
C SER A 38 26.37 -11.93 31.77
N PHE A 39 25.60 -10.87 31.58
CA PHE A 39 25.31 -9.89 32.60
C PHE A 39 24.23 -10.45 33.53
N SER A 40 24.62 -10.77 34.76
CA SER A 40 23.70 -11.19 35.82
C SER A 40 23.51 -10.03 36.82
N GLY A 41 22.33 -9.96 37.44
CA GLY A 41 22.04 -8.93 38.44
C GLY A 41 21.57 -7.59 37.87
N PHE A 42 20.73 -7.60 36.83
CA PHE A 42 20.04 -6.39 36.39
C PHE A 42 19.17 -5.85 37.53
N LYS A 43 19.55 -4.71 38.11
CA LYS A 43 18.73 -4.05 39.14
C LYS A 43 17.43 -3.45 38.59
N LYS A 44 17.35 -3.25 37.27
CA LYS A 44 16.23 -2.61 36.55
C LYS A 44 16.01 -3.25 35.17
N PRO A 45 15.33 -4.39 35.06
CA PRO A 45 15.02 -5.04 33.78
C PRO A 45 14.17 -4.16 32.85
N GLU A 46 13.45 -3.17 33.41
CA GLU A 46 12.60 -2.23 32.69
C GLU A 46 13.37 -1.39 31.67
N ILE A 47 14.65 -1.12 31.94
CA ILE A 47 15.53 -0.36 31.03
C ILE A 47 15.71 -1.11 29.72
N THR A 48 15.84 -2.44 29.77
CA THR A 48 15.99 -3.27 28.57
C THR A 48 14.73 -3.20 27.70
N TYR A 49 13.56 -3.24 28.32
CA TYR A 49 12.29 -3.10 27.60
C TYR A 49 12.08 -1.70 27.04
N MET A 50 12.43 -0.65 27.79
CA MET A 50 12.44 0.73 27.29
C MET A 50 13.35 0.87 26.07
N PHE A 51 14.53 0.26 26.09
CA PHE A 51 15.44 0.26 24.95
C PHE A 51 14.84 -0.44 23.72
N LEU A 52 14.20 -1.60 23.90
CA LEU A 52 13.50 -2.31 22.82
C LEU A 52 12.38 -1.46 22.22
N TRP A 53 11.56 -0.82 23.06
CA TRP A 53 10.50 0.10 22.60
C TRP A 53 11.05 1.34 21.90
N GLY A 54 12.15 1.89 22.39
CA GLY A 54 12.85 3.00 21.75
C GLY A 54 13.37 2.63 20.37
N MET A 55 14.00 1.46 20.22
CA MET A 55 14.43 0.93 18.93
C MET A 55 13.23 0.66 18.00
N TRP A 56 12.15 0.08 18.53
CA TRP A 56 10.92 -0.15 17.76
C TRP A 56 10.36 1.18 17.23
N GLY A 57 10.21 2.19 18.10
CA GLY A 57 9.70 3.51 17.73
C GLY A 57 10.58 4.19 16.69
N TYR A 58 11.91 4.10 16.84
CA TYR A 58 12.85 4.61 15.85
C TYR A 58 12.71 3.93 14.48
N PHE A 59 12.66 2.59 14.43
CA PHE A 59 12.52 1.87 13.16
C PHE A 59 11.14 2.07 12.52
N PHE A 60 10.08 2.16 13.33
CA PHE A 60 8.75 2.49 12.85
C PHE A 60 8.69 3.89 12.24
N TYR A 61 9.24 4.89 12.93
CA TYR A 61 9.38 6.25 12.40
C TYR A 61 10.17 6.27 11.08
N ARG A 62 11.34 5.63 11.04
CA ARG A 62 12.17 5.56 9.82
C ARG A 62 11.44 4.86 8.68
N PHE A 63 10.71 3.78 8.96
CA PHE A 63 9.86 3.13 7.96
C PHE A 63 8.84 4.11 7.37
N MET A 64 8.15 4.88 8.20
CA MET A 64 7.16 5.87 7.75
C MET A 64 7.79 6.97 6.89
N VAL A 65 8.93 7.54 7.32
CA VAL A 65 9.65 8.56 6.54
C VAL A 65 10.03 8.04 5.16
N TYR A 66 10.67 6.86 5.08
CA TYR A 66 11.05 6.29 3.79
C TYR A 66 9.85 5.95 2.90
N PHE A 67 8.76 5.46 3.51
CA PHE A 67 7.54 5.18 2.77
C PHE A 67 7.00 6.46 2.12
N ILE A 68 6.88 7.54 2.90
CA ILE A 68 6.33 8.82 2.42
C ILE A 68 7.23 9.46 1.37
N GLU A 69 8.54 9.52 1.62
CA GLU A 69 9.49 10.23 0.75
C GLU A 69 9.78 9.49 -0.57
N HIS A 70 9.93 8.17 -0.52
CA HIS A 70 10.48 7.41 -1.64
C HIS A 70 9.49 6.43 -2.28
N GLU A 71 8.63 5.80 -1.49
CA GLU A 71 7.79 4.70 -2.00
C GLU A 71 6.34 5.11 -2.26
N LEU A 72 5.86 6.22 -1.71
CA LEU A 72 4.48 6.68 -1.87
C LEU A 72 4.12 6.90 -3.34
N LYS A 73 5.01 7.52 -4.12
CA LYS A 73 4.78 7.73 -5.57
C LYS A 73 4.73 6.40 -6.32
N THR A 74 5.63 5.47 -5.99
CA THR A 74 5.66 4.12 -6.58
C THR A 74 4.38 3.36 -6.25
N PHE A 75 3.97 3.38 -4.99
CA PHE A 75 2.71 2.80 -4.52
C PHE A 75 1.50 3.36 -5.27
N LEU A 76 1.37 4.69 -5.35
CA LEU A 76 0.28 5.34 -6.09
C LEU A 76 0.31 5.00 -7.59
N GLY A 77 1.50 4.87 -8.17
CA GLY A 77 1.67 4.42 -9.55
C GLY A 77 1.17 2.99 -9.77
N ILE A 78 1.54 2.06 -8.88
CA ILE A 78 1.06 0.67 -8.93
C ILE A 78 -0.46 0.62 -8.73
N TRP A 79 -0.98 1.32 -7.71
CA TRP A 79 -2.41 1.46 -7.47
C TRP A 79 -3.16 1.93 -8.71
N ARG A 80 -2.70 3.05 -9.30
CA ARG A 80 -3.29 3.63 -10.50
C ARG A 80 -3.29 2.63 -11.65
N ARG A 81 -2.15 1.98 -11.91
CA ARG A 81 -1.99 0.99 -12.97
C ARG A 81 -2.94 -0.19 -12.81
N GLU A 82 -3.06 -0.75 -11.62
CA GLU A 82 -3.93 -1.93 -11.40
C GLU A 82 -5.42 -1.57 -11.51
N VAL A 83 -5.84 -0.39 -11.02
CA VAL A 83 -7.23 0.08 -11.17
C VAL A 83 -7.54 0.45 -12.63
N GLU A 84 -6.63 1.14 -13.32
CA GLU A 84 -6.77 1.50 -14.73
C GLU A 84 -6.84 0.27 -15.62
N ARG A 85 -6.05 -0.77 -15.36
CA ARG A 85 -6.02 -1.99 -16.17
C ARG A 85 -7.41 -2.58 -16.39
N TYR A 86 -8.24 -2.65 -15.35
CA TYR A 86 -9.60 -3.20 -15.46
C TYR A 86 -10.62 -2.15 -15.85
N SER A 87 -10.51 -0.93 -15.32
CA SER A 87 -11.44 0.14 -15.63
C SER A 87 -11.37 0.54 -17.11
N ASN A 88 -10.17 0.61 -17.68
CA ASN A 88 -9.96 0.97 -19.08
C ASN A 88 -10.46 -0.11 -20.06
N VAL A 89 -10.56 -1.38 -19.65
CA VAL A 89 -11.18 -2.43 -20.47
C VAL A 89 -12.66 -2.12 -20.66
N TYR A 90 -13.38 -1.88 -19.55
CA TYR A 90 -14.78 -1.47 -19.61
C TYR A 90 -14.98 -0.16 -20.39
N LEU A 91 -14.14 0.85 -20.16
CA LEU A 91 -14.25 2.13 -20.89
C LEU A 91 -14.00 1.96 -22.39
N ARG A 92 -13.09 1.06 -22.77
CA ARG A 92 -12.85 0.72 -24.17
C ARG A 92 -14.05 0.01 -24.78
N GLU A 93 -14.64 -0.95 -24.08
CA GLU A 93 -15.86 -1.64 -24.52
C GLU A 93 -17.01 -0.63 -24.70
N LEU A 94 -17.22 0.26 -23.74
CA LEU A 94 -18.24 1.30 -23.80
C LEU A 94 -17.99 2.30 -24.94
N ALA A 95 -16.75 2.73 -25.16
CA ALA A 95 -16.41 3.60 -26.29
C ALA A 95 -16.67 2.89 -27.63
N SER A 96 -16.28 1.61 -27.74
CA SER A 96 -16.49 0.82 -28.96
C SER A 96 -17.95 0.54 -29.24
N SER A 97 -18.78 0.33 -28.22
CA SER A 97 -20.22 0.07 -28.39
C SER A 97 -21.02 1.31 -28.76
N ASN A 98 -20.50 2.51 -28.45
CA ASN A 98 -21.13 3.79 -28.79
C ASN A 98 -20.54 4.43 -30.06
N ALA A 99 -19.45 3.87 -30.60
CA ALA A 99 -18.87 4.32 -31.85
C ALA A 99 -19.77 3.87 -33.01
N SER A 100 -20.14 4.82 -33.87
CA SER A 100 -20.87 4.54 -35.11
C SER A 100 -19.92 4.28 -36.27
N GLY A 101 -18.67 4.76 -36.16
CA GLY A 101 -17.60 4.54 -37.12
C GLY A 101 -16.49 3.63 -36.58
N ARG A 102 -15.32 3.65 -37.21
CA ARG A 102 -14.18 2.86 -36.76
C ARG A 102 -13.55 3.50 -35.52
N PHE A 103 -13.60 2.80 -34.39
CA PHE A 103 -13.04 3.29 -33.14
C PHE A 103 -11.50 3.30 -33.16
N LEU A 104 -10.90 4.46 -32.87
CA LEU A 104 -9.44 4.68 -32.99
C LEU A 104 -8.63 4.29 -31.74
N LYS A 105 -9.21 3.57 -30.77
CA LYS A 105 -8.54 3.12 -29.52
C LYS A 105 -7.82 4.23 -28.74
N ASN A 106 -8.23 5.48 -28.93
CA ASN A 106 -7.70 6.68 -28.27
C ASN A 106 -8.74 7.26 -27.32
N GLN A 107 -9.20 6.44 -26.37
CA GLN A 107 -10.16 6.86 -25.35
C GLN A 107 -9.45 7.41 -24.10
N SER A 108 -10.11 8.33 -23.40
CA SER A 108 -9.57 8.89 -22.14
C SER A 108 -9.44 7.81 -21.05
N ASP A 109 -8.31 7.79 -20.35
CA ASP A 109 -8.07 6.90 -19.21
C ASP A 109 -9.05 7.14 -18.05
N TYR A 110 -9.24 6.11 -17.22
CA TYR A 110 -10.08 6.17 -16.03
C TYR A 110 -9.82 7.40 -15.13
N TYR A 111 -8.56 7.74 -14.84
CA TYR A 111 -8.26 8.91 -13.99
C TYR A 111 -8.48 10.24 -14.71
N SER A 112 -8.31 10.30 -16.02
CA SER A 112 -8.64 11.49 -16.82
C SER A 112 -10.15 11.71 -16.85
N MET A 113 -10.93 10.65 -17.07
CA MET A 113 -12.39 10.68 -16.97
C MET A 113 -12.87 11.04 -15.55
N LYS A 114 -12.24 10.50 -14.49
CA LYS A 114 -12.58 10.84 -13.10
C LYS A 114 -12.37 12.32 -12.79
N ARG A 115 -11.35 12.96 -13.38
CA ARG A 115 -11.10 14.41 -13.27
C ARG A 115 -12.09 15.22 -14.10
N ASN A 116 -12.55 14.70 -15.23
CA ASN A 116 -13.45 15.37 -16.16
C ASN A 116 -14.93 15.03 -15.93
N ASN A 117 -15.39 15.04 -14.67
CA ASN A 117 -16.80 14.82 -14.31
C ASN A 117 -17.43 13.53 -14.89
N TRP A 118 -16.63 12.47 -15.05
CA TRP A 118 -17.10 11.17 -15.59
C TRP A 118 -17.56 11.23 -17.04
N VAL A 119 -16.98 12.14 -17.81
CA VAL A 119 -17.15 12.21 -19.27
C VAL A 119 -16.02 11.43 -19.94
N LEU A 120 -16.40 10.41 -20.71
CA LEU A 120 -15.50 9.60 -21.53
C LEU A 120 -15.35 10.27 -22.90
N ASN A 121 -14.13 10.70 -23.21
CA ASN A 121 -13.79 11.25 -24.52
C ASN A 121 -13.17 10.14 -25.37
N TYR A 122 -13.63 9.98 -26.60
CA TYR A 122 -13.05 9.04 -27.56
C TYR A 122 -13.12 9.56 -28.99
N GLN A 123 -12.35 8.93 -29.86
CA GLN A 123 -12.25 9.28 -31.27
C GLN A 123 -12.76 8.13 -32.14
N GLU A 124 -13.55 8.47 -33.15
CA GLU A 124 -13.97 7.58 -34.21
C GLU A 124 -13.63 8.16 -35.58
N GLU A 125 -13.27 7.29 -36.50
CA GLU A 125 -12.99 7.59 -37.90
C GLU A 125 -14.26 7.35 -38.72
N HIS A 126 -14.63 8.35 -39.51
CA HIS A 126 -15.69 8.27 -40.52
C HIS A 126 -15.09 8.51 -41.90
N LEU A 127 -15.66 7.85 -42.91
CA LEU A 127 -15.36 8.16 -44.30
C LEU A 127 -16.30 9.27 -44.75
N ASP A 128 -15.75 10.35 -45.30
CA ASP A 128 -16.56 11.39 -45.93
C ASP A 128 -17.19 10.82 -47.21
N GLU A 129 -18.53 10.79 -47.28
CA GLU A 129 -19.28 10.29 -48.44
C GLU A 129 -19.01 11.11 -49.71
N GLN A 130 -18.58 12.37 -49.59
CA GLN A 130 -18.29 13.23 -50.75
C GLN A 130 -16.87 13.09 -51.30
N TYR A 131 -15.87 12.87 -50.44
CA TYR A 131 -14.46 12.94 -50.82
C TYR A 131 -13.67 11.66 -50.58
N GLY A 132 -14.27 10.65 -49.93
CA GLY A 132 -13.62 9.39 -49.59
C GLY A 132 -12.45 9.52 -48.62
N THR A 133 -12.26 10.70 -48.01
CA THR A 133 -11.18 10.96 -47.06
C THR A 133 -11.64 10.61 -45.64
N PRO A 134 -10.79 9.92 -44.84
CA PRO A 134 -11.10 9.66 -43.45
C PRO A 134 -10.99 10.97 -42.64
N PHE A 135 -12.01 11.28 -41.84
CA PHE A 135 -11.95 12.35 -40.85
C PHE A 135 -12.23 11.81 -39.44
N VAL A 136 -11.56 12.42 -38.46
CA VAL A 136 -11.64 12.00 -37.05
C VAL A 136 -12.64 12.89 -36.31
N LYS A 137 -13.68 12.28 -35.73
CA LYS A 137 -14.65 12.98 -34.90
C LYS A 137 -14.41 12.67 -33.43
N ASN A 138 -14.26 13.71 -32.61
CA ASN A 138 -14.25 13.59 -31.16
C ASN A 138 -15.70 13.41 -30.66
N LYS A 139 -15.95 12.34 -29.91
CA LYS A 139 -17.22 12.09 -29.23
C LYS A 139 -17.04 12.03 -27.72
N THR A 140 -18.12 12.33 -27.02
CA THR A 140 -18.18 12.29 -25.56
C THR A 140 -19.38 11.46 -25.12
N VAL A 141 -19.19 10.64 -24.09
CA VAL A 141 -20.27 9.84 -23.47
C VAL A 141 -20.19 10.01 -21.96
N GLN A 142 -21.33 10.25 -21.32
CA GLN A 142 -21.41 10.32 -19.86
C GLN A 142 -21.42 8.91 -19.28
N VAL A 143 -20.51 8.64 -18.34
CA VAL A 143 -20.38 7.31 -17.72
C VAL A 143 -20.94 7.33 -16.31
N LEU A 144 -21.85 6.40 -16.01
CA LEU A 144 -22.37 6.20 -14.66
C LEU A 144 -21.28 5.60 -13.76
N ARG A 145 -21.00 6.26 -12.62
CA ARG A 145 -20.01 5.77 -11.64
C ARG A 145 -20.25 4.32 -11.20
N ARG A 146 -21.52 3.95 -11.07
CA ARG A 146 -21.95 2.61 -10.63
C ARG A 146 -21.54 1.50 -11.61
N SER A 147 -21.45 1.78 -12.91
CA SER A 147 -21.09 0.74 -13.89
C SER A 147 -19.60 0.39 -13.86
N ILE A 148 -18.74 1.35 -13.48
CA ILE A 148 -17.29 1.14 -13.37
C ILE A 148 -16.90 0.52 -12.02
N PHE A 149 -17.75 0.63 -11.01
CA PHE A 149 -17.45 0.19 -9.64
C PHE A 149 -17.01 -1.28 -9.56
N LYS A 150 -17.67 -2.19 -10.29
CA LYS A 150 -17.28 -3.61 -10.34
C LYS A 150 -15.82 -3.78 -10.81
N TYR A 151 -15.42 -3.06 -11.85
CA TYR A 151 -14.06 -3.11 -12.41
C TYR A 151 -13.02 -2.51 -11.47
N GLN A 152 -13.38 -1.47 -10.72
CA GLN A 152 -12.53 -0.92 -9.65
C GLN A 152 -12.31 -1.94 -8.55
N VAL A 153 -13.38 -2.59 -8.07
CA VAL A 153 -13.28 -3.63 -7.04
C VAL A 153 -12.37 -4.76 -7.49
N VAL A 154 -12.51 -5.23 -8.74
CA VAL A 154 -11.61 -6.26 -9.30
C VAL A 154 -10.16 -5.79 -9.34
N GLY A 155 -9.90 -4.54 -9.76
CA GLY A 155 -8.56 -3.97 -9.76
C GLY A 155 -7.95 -3.88 -8.36
N VAL A 156 -8.75 -3.47 -7.37
CA VAL A 156 -8.33 -3.39 -5.96
C VAL A 156 -8.08 -4.78 -5.38
N LEU A 157 -8.97 -5.75 -5.62
CA LEU A 157 -8.79 -7.13 -5.16
C LEU A 157 -7.51 -7.74 -5.75
N ARG A 158 -7.24 -7.50 -7.03
CA ARG A 158 -6.01 -7.95 -7.66
C ARG A 158 -4.78 -7.28 -7.07
N LEU A 159 -4.83 -5.98 -6.80
CA LEU A 159 -3.76 -5.28 -6.11
C LEU A 159 -3.48 -5.93 -4.74
N ILE A 160 -4.53 -6.25 -3.99
CA ILE A 160 -4.40 -6.86 -2.66
C ILE A 160 -3.83 -8.28 -2.74
N LEU A 161 -4.34 -9.11 -3.66
CA LEU A 161 -4.05 -10.55 -3.68
C LEU A 161 -2.86 -10.95 -4.56
N LEU A 162 -2.60 -10.22 -5.65
CA LEU A 162 -1.64 -10.62 -6.69
C LEU A 162 -0.51 -9.61 -6.89
N THR A 163 -0.31 -8.68 -5.95
CA THR A 163 0.86 -7.81 -5.97
C THR A 163 1.56 -7.82 -4.62
N THR A 164 2.86 -7.51 -4.61
CA THR A 164 3.65 -7.45 -3.38
C THR A 164 3.35 -6.21 -2.54
N VAL A 165 2.48 -5.31 -3.02
CA VAL A 165 2.12 -4.05 -2.33
C VAL A 165 1.64 -4.29 -0.90
N VAL A 166 0.80 -5.32 -0.69
CA VAL A 166 0.31 -5.65 0.66
C VAL A 166 1.44 -6.11 1.57
N THR A 167 2.26 -7.03 1.10
CA THR A 167 3.38 -7.57 1.87
C THR A 167 4.50 -6.56 2.09
N ASP A 168 4.69 -5.65 1.14
CA ASP A 168 5.79 -4.69 1.13
C ASP A 168 5.50 -3.45 1.97
N TYR A 169 4.25 -2.98 1.99
CA TYR A 169 3.86 -1.72 2.63
C TYR A 169 2.87 -1.90 3.79
N PHE A 170 1.82 -2.70 3.59
CA PHE A 170 0.75 -2.84 4.59
C PHE A 170 1.15 -3.77 5.74
N PHE A 171 1.77 -4.91 5.46
CA PHE A 171 2.18 -5.84 6.51
C PHE A 171 3.16 -5.25 7.53
N PRO A 172 4.24 -4.54 7.16
CA PRO A 172 5.14 -3.96 8.16
C PRO A 172 4.42 -2.93 9.04
N LEU A 173 3.52 -2.13 8.44
CA LEU A 173 2.72 -1.14 9.13
C LEU A 173 1.74 -1.82 10.11
N ILE A 174 0.95 -2.78 9.63
CA ILE A 174 -0.03 -3.51 10.43
C ILE A 174 0.66 -4.27 11.56
N THR A 175 1.74 -5.01 11.27
CA THR A 175 2.48 -5.75 12.30
C THR A 175 3.07 -4.81 13.34
N GLY A 176 3.64 -3.67 12.92
CA GLY A 176 4.12 -2.64 13.86
C GLY A 176 3.00 -2.14 14.77
N LEU A 177 1.84 -1.78 14.21
CA LEU A 177 0.68 -1.33 14.98
C LEU A 177 0.14 -2.42 15.92
N LEU A 178 0.05 -3.67 15.46
CA LEU A 178 -0.39 -4.80 16.29
C LEU A 178 0.58 -5.03 17.45
N VAL A 179 1.90 -4.97 17.23
CA VAL A 179 2.88 -5.08 18.32
C VAL A 179 2.70 -3.94 19.32
N PHE A 180 2.57 -2.71 18.84
CA PHE A 180 2.32 -1.57 19.71
C PHE A 180 1.04 -1.74 20.53
N THR A 181 -0.05 -2.22 19.94
CA THR A 181 -1.31 -2.43 20.65
C THR A 181 -1.25 -3.60 21.62
N TYR A 182 -0.88 -4.79 21.15
CA TYR A 182 -0.93 -6.01 21.96
C TYR A 182 0.23 -6.14 22.94
N ALA A 183 1.47 -5.93 22.48
CA ALA A 183 2.63 -5.98 23.38
C ALA A 183 2.76 -4.69 24.18
N GLY A 184 2.39 -3.52 23.65
CA GLY A 184 2.51 -2.27 24.39
C GLY A 184 1.52 -2.16 25.56
N PHE A 185 0.29 -2.62 25.38
CA PHE A 185 -0.76 -2.53 26.40
C PHE A 185 -1.13 -3.88 27.03
N GLY A 186 -0.41 -4.96 26.69
CA GLY A 186 -0.63 -6.28 27.27
C GLY A 186 -0.16 -6.37 28.73
N MET A 187 -0.65 -7.38 29.46
CA MET A 187 -0.22 -7.64 30.84
C MET A 187 1.09 -8.46 30.86
N TRP A 188 2.23 -7.78 30.75
CA TRP A 188 3.57 -8.37 30.93
C TRP A 188 4.59 -7.31 31.38
N GLU A 189 5.73 -7.76 31.93
CA GLU A 189 6.75 -6.87 32.53
C GLU A 189 7.30 -5.83 31.56
N GLY A 190 7.41 -6.18 30.27
CA GLY A 190 7.91 -5.28 29.22
C GLY A 190 6.85 -4.40 28.56
N SER A 191 5.61 -4.40 29.06
CA SER A 191 4.54 -3.54 28.55
C SER A 191 4.83 -2.07 28.84
N LEU A 192 4.40 -1.18 27.94
CA LEU A 192 4.53 0.26 28.14
C LEU A 192 3.75 0.71 29.39
N LEU A 193 2.61 0.07 29.67
CA LEU A 193 1.83 0.35 30.88
C LEU A 193 2.61 0.06 32.17
N HIS A 194 3.34 -1.06 32.23
CA HIS A 194 4.13 -1.41 33.41
C HIS A 194 5.42 -0.60 33.52
N ILE A 195 5.97 -0.14 32.40
CA ILE A 195 7.19 0.68 32.37
C ILE A 195 6.93 2.10 32.89
N PHE A 196 5.76 2.67 32.60
CA PHE A 196 5.43 4.06 32.93
C PHE A 196 4.55 4.25 34.16
N ASN A 197 4.01 3.16 34.74
CA ASN A 197 3.32 3.17 36.04
C ASN A 197 4.30 2.87 37.17
#